data_AF-A0A7C3AB33-F1
#
_entry.id   AF-A0A7C3AB33-F1
#
_cell.length_a   1.000
_cell.length_b   1.000
_cell.length_c   1.000
_cell.angle_alpha   90.00
_cell.angle_beta   90.00
_cell.angle_gamma   90.00
#
_symmetry.space_group_name_H-M   'P 1'
#
loop_
_entity.id
_entity.type
_entity.pdbx_description
1 polymer ?
#
loop_
_entity_poly.entity_id
_entity_poly.type
_entity_poly.pdbx_seq_one_letter_code
_entity_poly.pdbx_strand_id
1 'polypeptide(L)'
;MTRRPTPTSDPSRAFWDACLTATALGRPLHGDWDAAALDWKRLLAAAQAHRVVESFKTLWEAIPDLPADVADELWVARQMAVAQGRVITDAIEDLRSVGRETGIRMAILKSPVYLFDAFKDFGERAVRDVDILAAQPEFPALCRALVERGYRMATQRYGAVLTGRSAQIDVRFVATNRRRFFRLLPAR
;
A
#
# COMPACT_ATOMS: atom_id res chain seq x y z
N MET A 1 34.09 5.18 21.83
CA MET A 1 33.49 6.52 21.89
C MET A 1 32.41 6.63 20.83
N THR A 2 31.17 6.42 21.21
CA THR A 2 29.99 6.60 20.37
C THR A 2 29.70 8.10 20.25
N ARG A 3 29.76 8.64 19.04
CA ARG A 3 29.35 10.01 18.73
C ARG A 3 27.89 10.18 19.18
N ARG A 4 27.65 11.05 20.18
CA ARG A 4 26.28 11.52 20.46
C ARG A 4 25.77 12.25 19.20
N PRO A 5 24.55 11.95 18.71
CA PRO A 5 23.98 12.72 17.62
C PRO A 5 23.85 14.18 18.07
N THR A 6 24.37 15.10 17.25
CA THR A 6 24.15 16.54 17.41
C THR A 6 22.64 16.80 17.49
N PRO A 7 22.17 17.64 18.43
CA PRO A 7 20.75 18.00 18.47
C PRO A 7 20.43 18.73 17.18
N THR A 8 19.60 18.13 16.33
CA THR A 8 18.97 18.83 15.22
C THR A 8 18.20 20.01 15.82
N SER A 9 18.57 21.24 15.48
CA SER A 9 17.88 22.48 15.90
C SER A 9 16.46 22.63 15.32
N ASP A 10 15.98 21.61 14.63
CA ASP A 10 14.70 21.57 13.95
C ASP A 10 13.79 20.56 14.66
N PRO A 11 12.84 21.01 15.51
CA PRO A 11 11.97 20.14 16.28
C PRO A 11 11.09 19.26 15.38
N SER A 12 10.74 19.73 14.19
CA SER A 12 9.93 18.97 13.23
C SER A 12 10.71 17.82 12.61
N ARG A 13 12.01 17.98 12.38
CA ARG A 13 12.85 16.86 11.93
C ARG A 13 13.00 15.80 13.02
N ALA A 14 13.21 16.21 14.27
CA ALA A 14 13.29 15.29 15.39
C ALA A 14 11.97 14.52 15.59
N PHE A 15 10.84 15.24 15.48
CA PHE A 15 9.50 14.64 15.53
C PHE A 15 9.30 13.60 14.43
N TRP A 16 9.67 13.93 13.19
CA TRP A 16 9.60 13.00 12.06
C TRP A 16 10.41 11.72 12.29
N ASP A 17 11.67 11.86 12.71
CA ASP A 17 12.55 10.72 12.98
C ASP A 17 12.03 9.84 14.14
N ALA A 18 11.43 10.46 15.15
CA ALA A 18 10.76 9.76 16.25
C ALA A 18 9.52 9.00 15.77
N CYS A 19 8.71 9.60 14.89
CA CYS A 19 7.57 8.93 14.26
C CYS A 19 8.01 7.70 13.47
N LEU A 20 9.04 7.83 12.62
CA LEU A 20 9.58 6.70 11.86
C LEU A 20 10.07 5.57 12.78
N THR A 21 10.75 5.92 13.87
CA THR A 21 11.25 4.94 14.84
C THR A 21 10.11 4.23 15.56
N ALA A 22 9.11 4.98 16.02
CA ALA A 22 7.92 4.43 16.68
C ALA A 22 7.16 3.46 15.75
N THR A 23 6.92 3.85 14.49
CA THR A 23 6.31 3.00 13.47
C THR A 23 7.15 1.74 13.20
N ALA A 24 8.46 1.88 13.02
CA ALA A 24 9.35 0.75 12.72
C ALA A 24 9.39 -0.28 13.86
N LEU A 25 9.28 0.17 15.11
CA LEU A 25 9.28 -0.70 16.29
C LEU A 25 7.87 -1.18 16.69
N GLY A 26 6.81 -0.69 16.04
CA GLY A 26 5.43 -0.96 16.41
C GLY A 26 5.09 -0.46 17.83
N ARG A 27 5.61 0.70 18.22
CA ARG A 27 5.44 1.29 19.56
C ARG A 27 4.71 2.63 19.48
N PRO A 28 4.06 3.06 20.57
CA PRO A 28 3.53 4.43 20.66
C PRO A 28 4.63 5.46 20.45
N LEU A 29 4.26 6.62 19.91
CA LEU A 29 5.14 7.77 19.91
C LEU A 29 5.31 8.25 21.37
N HIS A 30 6.55 8.31 21.83
CA HIS A 30 6.89 8.79 23.16
C HIS A 30 7.53 10.18 23.08
N GLY A 31 7.28 11.03 24.06
CA GLY A 31 7.85 12.37 24.20
C GLY A 31 6.79 13.45 24.35
N ASP A 32 7.14 14.51 25.08
CA ASP A 32 6.33 15.72 25.20
C ASP A 32 6.63 16.61 23.98
N TRP A 33 5.86 16.42 22.92
CA TRP A 33 5.98 17.21 21.70
C TRP A 33 5.08 18.44 21.79
N ASP A 34 5.68 19.62 21.71
CA ASP A 34 4.94 20.88 21.61
C ASP A 34 4.42 21.06 20.18
N ALA A 35 3.11 20.87 19.98
CA ALA A 35 2.47 21.02 18.68
C ALA A 35 2.67 22.42 18.07
N ALA A 36 2.79 23.47 18.89
CA ALA A 36 2.99 24.84 18.40
C ALA A 36 4.41 25.06 17.85
N ALA A 37 5.38 24.25 18.25
CA ALA A 37 6.76 24.31 17.78
C ALA A 37 7.00 23.52 16.47
N LEU A 38 6.00 22.79 15.98
CA LEU A 38 6.11 21.94 14.79
C LEU A 38 5.59 22.64 13.53
N ASP A 39 6.35 22.50 12.44
CA ASP A 39 5.94 22.90 11.10
C ASP A 39 5.09 21.78 10.48
N TRP A 40 3.82 21.76 10.86
CA TRP A 40 2.85 20.76 10.41
C TRP A 40 2.67 20.74 8.91
N LYS A 41 2.70 21.90 8.24
CA LYS A 41 2.60 21.97 6.79
C LYS A 41 3.73 21.21 6.12
N ARG A 42 4.97 21.35 6.63
CA ARG A 42 6.12 20.61 6.11
C ARG A 42 6.05 19.13 6.44
N LEU A 43 5.58 18.77 7.63
CA LEU A 43 5.38 17.37 8.04
C LEU A 43 4.33 16.66 7.16
N LEU A 44 3.19 17.31 6.92
CA LEU A 44 2.15 16.81 6.01
C LEU A 44 2.68 16.68 4.59
N ALA A 45 3.38 17.70 4.07
CA ALA A 45 3.98 17.63 2.74
C ALA A 45 4.99 16.48 2.62
N ALA A 46 5.80 16.24 3.64
CA ALA A 46 6.73 15.10 3.69
C ALA A 46 5.97 13.77 3.71
N ALA A 47 4.95 13.64 4.56
CA ALA A 47 4.10 12.45 4.61
C ALA A 47 3.40 12.17 3.28
N GLN A 48 2.91 13.20 2.61
CA GLN A 48 2.28 13.10 1.27
C GLN A 48 3.30 12.67 0.22
N ALA A 49 4.48 13.28 0.20
CA ALA A 49 5.56 12.92 -0.74
C ALA A 49 6.02 11.46 -0.57
N HIS A 50 6.09 11.00 0.67
CA HIS A 50 6.42 9.61 1.01
C HIS A 50 5.22 8.64 0.92
N ARG A 51 4.00 9.14 0.68
CA ARG A 51 2.75 8.37 0.60
C ARG A 51 2.48 7.54 1.86
N VAL A 52 2.58 8.18 3.01
CA VAL A 52 2.41 7.57 4.34
C VAL A 52 1.53 8.40 5.28
N VAL A 53 0.79 9.39 4.74
CA VAL A 53 -0.05 10.31 5.54
C VAL A 53 -1.04 9.55 6.41
N GLU A 54 -1.73 8.59 5.81
CA GLU A 54 -2.72 7.75 6.48
C GLU A 54 -2.11 6.89 7.60
N SER A 55 -0.81 6.57 7.50
CA SER A 55 -0.09 5.78 8.50
C SER A 55 0.24 6.59 9.76
N PHE A 56 0.18 7.93 9.70
CA PHE A 56 0.51 8.79 10.83
C PHE A 56 -0.68 9.19 11.69
N LYS A 57 -1.93 8.97 11.25
CA LYS A 57 -3.10 9.43 12.02
C LYS A 57 -3.06 8.99 13.47
N THR A 58 -2.92 7.70 13.74
CA THR A 58 -2.89 7.15 15.11
C THR A 58 -1.72 7.71 15.94
N LEU A 59 -0.60 8.05 15.29
CA LEU A 59 0.58 8.59 15.97
C LEU A 59 0.44 10.08 16.27
N TRP A 60 -0.13 10.86 15.35
CA TRP A 60 -0.21 12.32 15.46
C TRP A 60 -1.45 12.78 16.23
N GLU A 61 -2.57 12.04 16.20
CA GLU A 61 -3.74 12.33 17.05
C GLU A 61 -3.46 12.12 18.55
N ALA A 62 -2.40 11.40 18.89
CA ALA A 62 -1.94 11.29 20.27
C ALA A 62 -1.21 12.55 20.76
N ILE A 63 -0.91 13.51 19.87
CA ILE A 63 -0.26 14.77 20.23
C ILE A 63 -1.31 15.75 20.78
N PRO A 64 -1.14 16.26 22.01
CA PRO A 64 -1.99 17.31 22.55
C PRO A 64 -1.97 18.55 21.66
N ASP A 65 -3.11 19.22 21.54
CA ASP A 65 -3.24 20.48 20.79
C ASP A 65 -2.82 20.41 19.31
N LEU A 66 -2.95 19.22 18.69
CA LEU A 66 -2.80 19.04 17.25
C LEU A 66 -3.71 20.05 16.50
N PRO A 67 -3.17 20.83 15.53
CA PRO A 67 -3.99 21.76 14.77
C PRO A 67 -5.15 21.06 14.05
N ALA A 68 -6.33 21.70 14.06
CA ALA A 68 -7.56 21.09 13.57
C ALA A 68 -7.50 20.75 12.07
N ASP A 69 -6.85 21.60 11.26
CA ASP A 69 -6.63 21.36 9.83
C ASP A 69 -5.75 20.13 9.58
N VAL A 70 -4.73 19.91 10.42
CA VAL A 70 -3.87 18.71 10.38
C VAL A 70 -4.68 17.47 10.76
N ALA A 71 -5.49 17.55 11.82
CA ALA A 71 -6.35 16.46 12.24
C ALA A 71 -7.35 16.07 11.13
N ASP A 72 -7.96 17.05 10.47
CA ASP A 72 -8.88 16.85 9.35
C ASP A 72 -8.17 16.20 8.15
N GLU A 73 -6.99 16.66 7.77
CA GLU A 73 -6.20 16.06 6.68
C GLU A 73 -5.88 14.58 6.95
N LEU A 74 -5.45 14.25 8.17
CA LEU A 74 -5.17 12.88 8.58
C LEU A 74 -6.43 12.01 8.58
N TRP A 75 -7.56 12.56 9.03
CA TRP A 75 -8.84 11.88 9.01
C TRP A 75 -9.29 11.57 7.58
N VAL A 76 -9.27 12.56 6.68
CA VAL A 76 -9.61 12.38 5.26
C VAL A 76 -8.70 11.34 4.62
N ALA A 77 -7.38 11.44 4.81
CA ALA A 77 -6.41 10.50 4.27
C ALA A 77 -6.71 9.05 4.71
N ARG A 78 -7.05 8.84 5.98
CA ARG A 78 -7.46 7.53 6.49
C ARG A 78 -8.77 7.05 5.85
N GLN A 79 -9.80 7.89 5.77
CA GLN A 79 -11.06 7.48 5.17
C GLN A 79 -10.87 7.06 3.71
N MET A 80 -10.05 7.80 2.96
CA MET A 80 -9.68 7.44 1.60
C MET A 80 -8.90 6.12 1.54
N ALA A 81 -7.94 5.90 2.45
CA ALA A 81 -7.19 4.64 2.51
C ALA A 81 -8.07 3.44 2.82
N VAL A 82 -9.01 3.57 3.78
CA VAL A 82 -9.99 2.52 4.12
C VAL A 82 -10.90 2.22 2.93
N ALA A 83 -11.43 3.25 2.27
CA ALA A 83 -12.28 3.09 1.10
C ALA A 83 -11.53 2.38 -0.04
N GLN A 84 -10.29 2.78 -0.31
CA GLN A 84 -9.45 2.15 -1.32
C GLN A 84 -9.07 0.71 -0.93
N GLY A 85 -8.82 0.43 0.35
CA GLY A 85 -8.54 -0.92 0.83
C GLY A 85 -9.70 -1.89 0.54
N ARG A 86 -10.96 -1.44 0.66
CA ARG A 86 -12.12 -2.25 0.28
C ARG A 86 -12.12 -2.55 -1.22
N VAL A 87 -11.90 -1.54 -2.05
CA VAL A 87 -11.80 -1.70 -3.51
C VAL A 87 -10.71 -2.72 -3.90
N ILE A 88 -9.56 -2.67 -3.25
CA ILE A 88 -8.47 -3.63 -3.50
C ILE A 88 -8.81 -5.03 -3.00
N THR A 89 -9.52 -5.15 -1.87
CA THR A 89 -10.02 -6.43 -1.36
C THR A 89 -10.95 -7.09 -2.37
N ASP A 90 -11.88 -6.33 -2.93
CA ASP A 90 -12.81 -6.80 -3.94
C ASP A 90 -12.07 -7.24 -5.23
N ALA A 91 -11.06 -6.48 -5.66
CA ALA A 91 -10.23 -6.84 -6.81
C ALA A 91 -9.45 -8.14 -6.58
N ILE A 92 -8.97 -8.39 -5.36
CA ILE A 92 -8.30 -9.65 -5.00
C ILE A 92 -9.28 -10.81 -5.01
N GLU A 93 -10.50 -10.63 -4.52
CA GLU A 93 -11.51 -11.68 -4.59
C GLU A 93 -11.94 -11.96 -6.03
N ASP A 94 -12.02 -10.92 -6.87
CA ASP A 94 -12.21 -11.08 -8.31
C ASP A 94 -11.12 -11.98 -8.92
N LEU A 95 -9.85 -11.70 -8.61
CA LEU A 95 -8.71 -12.50 -9.07
C LEU A 95 -8.76 -13.94 -8.56
N ARG A 96 -9.08 -14.15 -7.27
CA ARG A 96 -9.23 -15.50 -6.70
C ARG A 96 -10.33 -16.27 -7.40
N SER A 97 -11.45 -15.62 -7.66
CA SER A 97 -12.60 -16.21 -8.33
C SER A 97 -12.28 -16.57 -9.79
N VAL A 98 -11.60 -15.70 -10.55
CA VAL A 98 -11.06 -16.04 -11.88
C VAL A 98 -10.14 -17.26 -11.82
N GLY A 99 -9.23 -17.31 -10.85
CA GLY A 99 -8.33 -18.46 -10.67
C GLY A 99 -9.08 -19.77 -10.43
N ARG A 100 -10.13 -19.75 -9.60
CA ARG A 100 -10.98 -20.93 -9.31
C ARG A 100 -11.78 -21.38 -10.53
N GLU A 101 -12.37 -20.44 -11.27
CA GLU A 101 -13.22 -20.72 -12.44
C GLU A 101 -12.43 -21.22 -13.65
N THR A 102 -11.21 -20.70 -13.85
CA THR A 102 -10.40 -20.98 -15.05
C THR A 102 -9.27 -21.98 -14.81
N GLY A 103 -8.93 -22.25 -13.55
CA GLY A 103 -7.74 -23.03 -13.17
C GLY A 103 -6.41 -22.30 -13.42
N ILE A 104 -6.44 -21.01 -13.79
CA ILE A 104 -5.24 -20.21 -14.04
C ILE A 104 -4.52 -19.92 -12.71
N ARG A 105 -3.22 -20.20 -12.68
CA ARG A 105 -2.40 -19.91 -11.49
C ARG A 105 -1.84 -18.50 -11.56
N MET A 106 -2.08 -17.74 -10.50
CA MET A 106 -1.60 -16.37 -10.35
C MET A 106 -0.80 -16.23 -9.06
N ALA A 107 0.24 -15.41 -9.09
CA ALA A 107 0.88 -14.89 -7.89
C ALA A 107 0.59 -13.39 -7.79
N ILE A 108 -0.13 -12.98 -6.76
CA ILE A 108 -0.24 -11.57 -6.41
C ILE A 108 1.12 -11.14 -5.84
N LEU A 109 1.57 -9.94 -6.15
CA LEU A 109 2.89 -9.45 -5.79
C LEU A 109 2.80 -8.25 -4.83
N LYS A 110 3.94 -7.94 -4.19
CA LYS A 110 4.20 -6.72 -3.41
C LYS A 110 3.31 -6.56 -2.16
N SER A 111 3.07 -5.30 -1.79
CA SER A 111 2.41 -4.86 -0.56
C SER A 111 1.03 -5.45 -0.35
N PRO A 112 0.16 -5.67 -1.35
CA PRO A 112 -1.13 -6.31 -1.11
C PRO A 112 -1.02 -7.69 -0.46
N VAL A 113 -0.07 -8.52 -0.89
CA VAL A 113 0.13 -9.87 -0.30
C VAL A 113 0.67 -9.77 1.11
N TYR A 114 1.71 -8.96 1.32
CA TYR A 114 2.30 -8.79 2.65
C TYR A 114 1.27 -8.29 3.66
N LEU A 115 0.51 -7.26 3.30
CA LEU A 115 -0.48 -6.66 4.19
C LEU A 115 -1.63 -7.61 4.47
N PHE A 116 -2.16 -8.28 3.43
CA PHE A 116 -3.24 -9.23 3.61
C PHE A 116 -2.81 -10.46 4.42
N ASP A 117 -1.58 -10.97 4.23
CA ASP A 117 -1.10 -12.12 4.99
C ASP A 117 -0.84 -11.76 6.47
N ALA A 118 -0.22 -10.60 6.71
CA ALA A 118 0.14 -10.13 8.04
C ALA A 118 -1.05 -9.62 8.86
N PHE A 119 -2.02 -8.95 8.22
CA PHE A 119 -3.10 -8.24 8.91
C PHE A 119 -4.50 -8.73 8.55
N LYS A 120 -4.66 -9.59 7.54
CA LYS A 120 -5.96 -10.08 7.01
C LYS A 120 -6.87 -9.01 6.42
N ASP A 121 -6.47 -7.75 6.50
CA ASP A 121 -7.05 -6.60 5.84
C ASP A 121 -5.95 -5.62 5.39
N PHE A 122 -6.34 -4.58 4.67
CA PHE A 122 -5.45 -3.44 4.40
C PHE A 122 -5.50 -2.39 5.50
N GLY A 123 -6.50 -2.49 6.40
CA GLY A 123 -6.77 -1.53 7.46
C GLY A 123 -6.80 -0.11 6.93
N GLU A 124 -5.90 0.70 7.48
CA GLU A 124 -5.77 2.14 7.19
C GLU A 124 -4.60 2.45 6.26
N ARG A 125 -3.97 1.45 5.63
CA ARG A 125 -2.76 1.65 4.82
C ARG A 125 -3.12 1.95 3.37
N ALA A 126 -2.39 2.85 2.71
CA ALA A 126 -2.58 3.09 1.30
C ALA A 126 -2.14 1.89 0.45
N VAL A 127 -3.09 1.30 -0.25
CA VAL A 127 -2.87 0.33 -1.32
C VAL A 127 -3.60 0.82 -2.55
N ARG A 128 -2.93 0.94 -3.70
CA ARG A 128 -3.49 1.60 -4.89
C ARG A 128 -3.77 0.66 -6.04
N ASP A 129 -2.96 -0.38 -6.15
CA ASP A 129 -2.97 -1.32 -7.25
C ASP A 129 -2.75 -2.75 -6.77
N VAL A 130 -3.07 -3.69 -7.65
CA VAL A 130 -2.78 -5.11 -7.47
C VAL A 130 -1.88 -5.56 -8.60
N ASP A 131 -0.62 -5.83 -8.29
CA ASP A 131 0.28 -6.48 -9.24
C ASP A 131 0.06 -7.99 -9.22
N ILE A 132 -0.10 -8.59 -10.39
CA ILE A 132 -0.20 -10.03 -10.53
C ILE A 132 0.79 -10.58 -11.56
N LEU A 133 1.20 -11.81 -11.30
CA LEU A 133 2.06 -12.61 -12.16
C LEU A 133 1.29 -13.84 -12.64
N ALA A 134 1.22 -14.03 -13.95
CA ALA A 134 0.66 -15.22 -14.58
C ALA A 134 1.66 -15.87 -15.55
N ALA A 135 1.44 -17.14 -15.89
CA ALA A 135 2.22 -17.78 -16.94
C ALA A 135 1.86 -17.15 -18.30
N GLN A 136 2.86 -16.95 -19.17
CA GLN A 136 2.64 -16.36 -20.50
C GLN A 136 1.56 -17.07 -21.35
N PRO A 137 1.43 -18.41 -21.34
CA PRO A 137 0.35 -19.08 -22.08
C PRO A 137 -1.05 -18.78 -21.53
N GLU A 138 -1.16 -18.50 -20.23
CA GLU A 138 -2.43 -18.25 -19.53
C GLU A 138 -2.86 -16.77 -19.63
N PHE A 139 -1.93 -15.87 -19.94
CA PHE A 139 -2.15 -14.43 -19.98
C PHE A 139 -3.36 -13.99 -20.83
N PRO A 140 -3.55 -14.47 -22.08
CA PRO A 140 -4.71 -14.06 -22.87
C PRO A 140 -6.05 -14.48 -22.25
N ALA A 141 -6.11 -15.67 -21.63
CA ALA A 141 -7.32 -16.17 -20.99
C ALA A 141 -7.64 -15.38 -19.71
N LEU A 142 -6.61 -15.08 -18.90
CA LEU A 142 -6.73 -14.24 -17.71
C LEU A 142 -7.25 -12.85 -18.04
N CYS A 143 -6.68 -12.19 -19.04
CA CYS A 143 -7.13 -10.87 -19.47
C CYS A 143 -8.58 -10.88 -19.93
N ARG A 144 -9.01 -11.89 -20.70
CA ARG A 144 -10.41 -12.02 -21.11
C ARG A 144 -11.36 -12.18 -19.92
N ALA A 145 -11.03 -13.06 -18.97
CA ALA A 145 -11.86 -13.30 -17.79
C ALA A 145 -12.02 -12.01 -16.94
N LEU A 146 -10.97 -11.20 -16.83
CA LEU A 146 -11.06 -9.91 -16.14
C LEU A 146 -11.86 -8.87 -16.95
N VAL A 147 -11.73 -8.84 -18.27
CA VAL A 147 -12.57 -7.96 -19.11
C VAL A 147 -14.06 -8.32 -19.00
N GLU A 148 -14.40 -9.61 -18.96
CA GLU A 148 -15.76 -10.11 -18.73
C GLU A 148 -16.34 -9.66 -17.38
N ARG A 149 -15.49 -9.39 -16.38
CA ARG A 149 -15.89 -8.81 -15.08
C ARG A 149 -16.03 -7.28 -15.11
N GLY A 150 -15.86 -6.64 -16.26
CA GLY A 150 -16.05 -5.20 -16.45
C GLY A 150 -14.79 -4.37 -16.25
N TYR A 151 -13.60 -4.98 -16.26
CA TYR A 151 -12.34 -4.25 -16.31
C TYR A 151 -12.03 -3.82 -17.75
N ARG A 152 -11.48 -2.62 -17.90
CA ARG A 152 -10.97 -2.10 -19.18
C ARG A 152 -9.48 -2.36 -19.27
N MET A 153 -9.06 -3.01 -20.35
CA MET A 153 -7.67 -3.41 -20.56
C MET A 153 -6.92 -2.40 -21.44
N ALA A 154 -5.69 -2.07 -21.04
CA ALA A 154 -4.69 -1.39 -21.84
C ALA A 154 -3.44 -2.27 -21.95
N THR A 155 -3.08 -2.67 -23.17
CA THR A 155 -1.93 -3.55 -23.44
C THR A 155 -0.60 -2.84 -23.20
N GLN A 156 0.38 -3.57 -22.67
CA GLN A 156 1.75 -3.13 -22.50
C GLN A 156 2.73 -4.12 -23.13
N ARG A 157 4.00 -3.70 -23.32
CA ARG A 157 5.06 -4.53 -23.92
C ARG A 157 5.25 -5.89 -23.24
N TYR A 158 5.02 -5.98 -21.93
CA TYR A 158 5.26 -7.18 -21.12
C TYR A 158 4.06 -7.51 -20.20
N GLY A 159 2.85 -7.08 -20.56
CA GLY A 159 1.68 -7.26 -19.71
C GLY A 159 0.47 -6.46 -20.18
N ALA A 160 -0.43 -6.19 -19.24
CA ALA A 160 -1.56 -5.29 -19.42
C ALA A 160 -1.92 -4.61 -18.11
N VAL A 161 -2.47 -3.41 -18.21
CA VAL A 161 -3.14 -2.73 -17.09
C VAL A 161 -4.63 -2.92 -17.26
N LEU A 162 -5.30 -3.39 -16.22
CA LEU A 162 -6.75 -3.51 -16.19
C LEU A 162 -7.30 -2.53 -15.16
N THR A 163 -8.14 -1.61 -15.62
CA THR A 163 -8.76 -0.57 -14.79
C THR A 163 -10.26 -0.73 -14.78
N GLY A 164 -10.86 -0.78 -13.61
CA GLY A 164 -12.29 -0.99 -13.47
C GLY A 164 -12.68 -1.03 -12.02
N ARG A 165 -13.94 -0.66 -11.72
CA ARG A 165 -14.48 -0.72 -10.35
C ARG A 165 -13.62 0.04 -9.33
N SER A 166 -13.02 1.16 -9.75
CA SER A 166 -12.08 1.97 -8.95
C SER A 166 -10.76 1.29 -8.57
N ALA A 167 -10.48 0.09 -9.09
CA ALA A 167 -9.23 -0.62 -8.93
C ALA A 167 -8.37 -0.54 -10.19
N GLN A 168 -7.05 -0.64 -9.99
CA GLN A 168 -6.07 -0.92 -11.04
C GLN A 168 -5.40 -2.26 -10.75
N ILE A 169 -5.43 -3.16 -11.74
CA ILE A 169 -4.77 -4.46 -11.71
C ILE A 169 -3.68 -4.45 -12.78
N ASP A 170 -2.43 -4.58 -12.36
CA ASP A 170 -1.27 -4.67 -13.24
C ASP A 170 -0.92 -6.14 -13.48
N VAL A 171 -1.22 -6.65 -14.68
CA VAL A 171 -0.96 -8.04 -15.05
C VAL A 171 0.35 -8.13 -15.81
N ARG A 172 1.32 -8.82 -15.21
CA ARG A 172 2.59 -9.13 -15.86
C ARG A 172 2.66 -10.61 -16.17
N PHE A 173 3.21 -10.96 -17.33
CA PHE A 173 3.50 -12.35 -17.66
C PHE A 173 4.99 -12.66 -17.49
N VAL A 174 5.28 -13.86 -16.99
CA VAL A 174 6.66 -14.38 -16.98
C VAL A 174 6.96 -14.91 -18.38
N ALA A 175 7.84 -14.23 -19.11
CA ALA A 175 8.53 -14.86 -20.23
C ALA A 175 9.24 -16.11 -19.68
N THR A 176 8.94 -17.27 -20.25
CA THR A 176 9.14 -18.66 -19.81
C THR A 176 10.51 -19.08 -19.23
N ASN A 177 11.48 -18.19 -19.03
CA ASN A 177 12.86 -18.50 -18.67
C ASN A 177 13.30 -18.26 -17.21
N ARG A 178 12.41 -18.02 -16.25
CA ARG A 178 12.80 -17.98 -14.81
C ARG A 178 12.14 -19.10 -14.02
N ARG A 179 12.76 -20.30 -14.06
CA ARG A 179 12.47 -21.48 -13.21
C ARG A 179 12.27 -21.18 -11.71
N ARG A 180 12.76 -20.04 -11.21
CA ARG A 180 12.55 -19.57 -9.82
C ARG A 180 11.10 -19.17 -9.50
N PHE A 181 10.33 -18.63 -10.45
CA PHE A 181 8.97 -18.15 -10.17
C PHE A 181 7.92 -19.26 -10.23
N PHE A 182 8.13 -20.31 -11.02
CA PHE A 182 7.23 -21.47 -11.04
C PHE A 182 7.17 -22.22 -9.69
N ARG A 183 8.22 -22.10 -8.85
CA ARG A 183 8.22 -22.63 -7.48
C ARG A 183 7.39 -21.79 -6.49
N LEU A 184 7.07 -20.54 -6.85
CA LEU A 184 6.23 -19.64 -6.04
C LEU A 184 4.74 -19.80 -6.38
N LEU A 185 4.42 -20.49 -7.48
CA LEU A 185 3.05 -20.87 -7.78
C LEU A 185 2.71 -22.15 -6.99
N PRO A 186 1.58 -22.21 -6.27
CA PRO A 186 1.17 -23.41 -5.55
C PRO A 186 1.19 -24.65 -6.46
N ALA A 187 1.65 -25.77 -5.91
CA ALA A 187 1.52 -27.08 -6.54
C ALA A 187 0.04 -27.51 -6.52
N ARG A 188 -0.35 -28.31 -7.51
CA ARG A 188 -1.73 -28.83 -7.66
C ARG A 188 -2.12 -29.71 -6.48
#